data_AF-A0A350H933-F1
#
_entry.id   AF-A0A350H933-F1
#
_cell.length_a   1.000
_cell.length_b   1.000
_cell.length_c   1.000
_cell.angle_alpha   90.00
_cell.angle_beta   90.00
_cell.angle_gamma   90.00
#
_symmetry.space_group_name_H-M   'P 1'
#
loop_
_entity.id
_entity.type
_entity.pdbx_description
1 polymer ?
#
loop_
_entity_poly.entity_id
_entity_poly.type
_entity_poly.pdbx_seq_one_letter_code
_entity_poly.pdbx_strand_id
1 'polypeptide(L)'
;MCMKIKLFFILLLSAVFLFSDAIDKYTLGGLVREDGKSPSFITEKQIEAEAEVNSSFFITEGIPPVGNQSSLGSCTCWALGYYYKTFQEWQEHDWDVTDPAHQFSPSFLYNQLNGGANYGSFVDDVLLMIEKYGICTMSDMPYTTNYSVYPDRDDYLNSMYYRSSESHYTLLGDLTQLKQHLSNGELAVFHIYVYDNFYSISSSQQFYAVSLQSGVNRGGHVVTLVGFDDSIATPDGYGAFRCVNSWGTSWGDNGYWWITYQAIKYTTYVPIQRFWWSDDRIDYTPQLYVELNVSHNKRDIINLALFSNNETSPNNLVFINDWYMDGYRTSYPSTFHDYPFPSNDILYDISDFYLLKPDSLFFAMEDTITDSESGYLNSFRAIRITGEEYTAYDTPIEIFDLDFNDSGILLDSVASALSQRDDTLLSSQSDLKESSNKITFDCSCSILCIHANSSISKNVYFYDVSGRRVGEINGAEIHKGSNKINLNYLLSPGVYFIRSGDFTILKITLLD
;
A
#
# COMPACT_ATOMS: atom_id res chain seq x y z
N MET A 1 -43.57 -11.31 42.49
CA MET A 1 -42.32 -11.94 42.02
C MET A 1 -42.29 -12.27 40.51
N CYS A 2 -43.44 -12.28 39.80
CA CYS A 2 -43.51 -12.68 38.38
C CYS A 2 -43.23 -11.55 37.35
N MET A 3 -43.25 -10.27 37.77
CA MET A 3 -43.09 -9.13 36.85
C MET A 3 -41.62 -8.72 36.62
N LYS A 4 -40.71 -9.01 37.58
CA LYS A 4 -39.27 -8.72 37.45
C LYS A 4 -38.53 -9.68 36.50
N ILE A 5 -39.03 -10.91 36.35
CA ILE A 5 -38.40 -11.93 35.49
C ILE A 5 -38.70 -11.67 34.00
N LYS A 6 -39.92 -11.22 33.66
CA LYS A 6 -40.27 -10.85 32.27
C LYS A 6 -39.51 -9.62 31.78
N LEU A 7 -39.28 -8.62 32.64
CA LEU A 7 -38.50 -7.45 32.27
C LEU A 7 -37.03 -7.81 32.01
N PHE A 8 -36.47 -8.71 32.81
CA PHE A 8 -35.09 -9.19 32.66
C PHE A 8 -34.88 -10.01 31.37
N PHE A 9 -35.85 -10.85 30.99
CA PHE A 9 -35.79 -11.61 29.74
C PHE A 9 -35.97 -10.72 28.49
N ILE A 10 -36.82 -9.70 28.54
CA ILE A 10 -36.98 -8.76 27.42
C ILE A 10 -35.72 -7.90 27.25
N LEU A 11 -35.11 -7.43 28.34
CA LEU A 11 -33.84 -6.69 28.33
C LEU A 11 -32.69 -7.55 27.77
N LEU A 12 -32.64 -8.83 28.16
CA LEU A 12 -31.62 -9.75 27.67
C LEU A 12 -31.78 -10.05 26.17
N LEU A 13 -33.01 -10.29 25.69
CA LEU A 13 -33.25 -10.48 24.26
C LEU A 13 -32.92 -9.20 23.47
N SER A 14 -33.35 -8.01 23.93
CA SER A 14 -33.02 -6.76 23.24
C SER A 14 -31.53 -6.48 23.20
N ALA A 15 -30.79 -6.79 24.28
CA ALA A 15 -29.34 -6.65 24.30
C ALA A 15 -28.64 -7.61 23.33
N VAL A 16 -29.13 -8.85 23.19
CA VAL A 16 -28.61 -9.83 22.23
C VAL A 16 -28.90 -9.42 20.78
N PHE A 17 -30.09 -8.89 20.48
CA PHE A 17 -30.42 -8.38 19.14
C PHE A 17 -29.59 -7.14 18.77
N LEU A 18 -29.48 -6.16 19.67
CA LEU A 18 -28.67 -4.96 19.45
C LEU A 18 -27.18 -5.30 19.25
N PHE A 19 -26.69 -6.36 19.91
CA PHE A 19 -25.32 -6.82 19.77
C PHE A 19 -25.06 -7.52 18.43
N SER A 20 -26.01 -8.35 17.96
CA SER A 20 -25.95 -8.96 16.62
C SER A 20 -25.96 -7.90 15.52
N ASP A 21 -26.88 -6.93 15.61
CA ASP A 21 -27.01 -5.86 14.62
C ASP A 21 -25.73 -4.98 14.55
N ALA A 22 -25.02 -4.79 15.67
CA ALA A 22 -23.76 -4.04 15.69
C ALA A 22 -22.61 -4.78 15.00
N ILE A 23 -22.54 -6.11 15.13
CA ILE A 23 -21.54 -6.95 14.45
C ILE A 23 -21.78 -6.95 12.94
N ASP A 24 -23.05 -7.01 12.51
CA ASP A 24 -23.40 -6.98 11.10
C ASP A 24 -23.24 -5.58 10.46
N LYS A 25 -23.28 -4.52 11.29
CA LYS A 25 -23.15 -3.13 10.85
C LYS A 25 -21.70 -2.67 10.65
N TYR A 26 -20.75 -3.19 11.44
CA TYR A 26 -19.37 -2.71 11.44
C TYR A 26 -18.39 -3.80 11.00
N THR A 27 -17.74 -3.59 9.87
CA THR A 27 -16.79 -4.55 9.30
C THR A 27 -15.35 -4.25 9.71
N LEU A 28 -14.59 -5.31 9.95
CA LEU A 28 -13.16 -5.25 10.26
C LEU A 28 -12.34 -5.59 9.02
N GLY A 29 -11.15 -5.03 8.89
CA GLY A 29 -10.27 -5.32 7.74
C GLY A 29 -8.84 -4.85 7.89
N GLY A 30 -8.39 -4.62 9.13
CA GLY A 30 -7.00 -4.34 9.42
C GLY A 30 -6.21 -5.64 9.40
N LEU A 31 -5.49 -5.92 8.32
CA LEU A 31 -4.69 -7.13 8.21
C LEU A 31 -3.30 -6.95 8.84
N VAL A 32 -2.75 -8.04 9.35
CA VAL A 32 -1.43 -8.09 10.00
C VAL A 32 -0.57 -9.09 9.25
N ARG A 33 0.64 -8.70 8.84
CA ARG A 33 1.59 -9.59 8.17
C ARG A 33 1.98 -10.74 9.10
N GLU A 34 1.95 -11.97 8.58
CA GLU A 34 2.29 -13.16 9.37
C GLU A 34 3.77 -13.20 9.78
N ASP A 35 4.65 -12.57 8.97
CA ASP A 35 6.09 -12.51 9.23
C ASP A 35 6.48 -11.49 10.32
N GLY A 36 5.56 -10.59 10.71
CA GLY A 36 5.79 -9.51 11.66
C GLY A 36 6.82 -8.46 11.22
N LYS A 37 7.33 -8.54 9.98
CA LYS A 37 8.38 -7.66 9.47
C LYS A 37 7.76 -6.46 8.76
N SER A 38 8.31 -5.28 9.03
CA SER A 38 8.02 -4.11 8.19
C SER A 38 8.75 -4.28 6.85
N PRO A 39 8.11 -3.95 5.72
CA PRO A 39 8.79 -3.82 4.43
C PRO A 39 9.92 -2.78 4.49
N SER A 40 10.92 -2.90 3.60
CA SER A 40 12.13 -2.06 3.65
C SER A 40 11.90 -0.58 3.33
N PHE A 41 10.79 -0.23 2.67
CA PHE A 41 10.45 1.17 2.38
C PHE A 41 9.89 1.89 3.62
N ILE A 42 9.35 1.16 4.60
CA ILE A 42 8.90 1.74 5.87
C ILE A 42 10.03 1.67 6.87
N THR A 43 10.53 2.83 7.28
CA THR A 43 11.72 2.91 8.14
C THR A 43 11.35 3.16 9.60
N GLU A 44 12.08 2.52 10.53
CA GLU A 44 11.97 2.86 11.94
C GLU A 44 12.60 4.23 12.19
N LYS A 45 11.83 5.16 12.75
CA LYS A 45 12.31 6.52 13.07
C LYS A 45 12.06 6.79 14.56
N GLN A 46 13.02 7.45 15.20
CA GLN A 46 12.86 7.94 16.57
C GLN A 46 12.44 9.40 16.47
N ILE A 47 11.44 9.77 17.26
CA ILE A 47 10.96 11.14 17.35
C ILE A 47 11.86 11.89 18.33
N GLU A 48 12.31 13.07 17.89
CA GLU A 48 13.15 13.94 18.71
C GLU A 48 12.41 14.32 19.99
N ALA A 49 13.01 14.00 21.13
CA ALA A 49 12.42 14.25 22.43
C ALA A 49 12.58 15.72 22.81
N GLU A 50 11.48 16.39 23.16
CA GLU A 50 11.54 17.67 23.84
C GLU A 50 11.87 17.48 25.32
N ALA A 51 12.37 18.54 25.98
CA ALA A 51 12.79 18.47 27.38
C ALA A 51 11.63 18.14 28.34
N GLU A 52 10.40 18.51 27.98
CA GLU A 52 9.17 18.13 28.69
C GLU A 52 8.07 17.84 27.67
N VAL A 53 7.56 16.60 27.65
CA VAL A 53 6.36 16.23 26.87
C VAL A 53 5.13 16.74 27.61
N ASN A 54 4.17 17.31 26.87
CA ASN A 54 2.89 17.72 27.42
C ASN A 54 2.23 16.58 28.22
N SER A 55 1.57 16.91 29.33
CA SER A 55 0.77 15.92 30.11
C SER A 55 -0.60 15.64 29.47
N SER A 56 -1.03 16.47 28.53
CA SER A 56 -2.19 16.24 27.69
C SER A 56 -2.04 17.03 26.39
N PHE A 57 -2.49 16.47 25.26
CA PHE A 57 -2.54 17.18 23.98
C PHE A 57 -3.69 16.65 23.13
N PHE A 58 -4.37 17.54 22.41
CA PHE A 58 -5.47 17.18 21.51
C PHE A 58 -5.38 17.97 20.21
N ILE A 59 -5.40 17.25 19.11
CA ILE A 59 -5.60 17.81 17.78
C ILE A 59 -7.12 18.01 17.65
N THR A 60 -7.54 19.28 17.56
CA THR A 60 -8.97 19.66 17.59
C THR A 60 -9.43 20.38 16.33
N GLU A 61 -8.50 20.76 15.45
CA GLU A 61 -8.73 21.39 14.16
C GLU A 61 -8.17 20.49 13.05
N GLY A 62 -8.62 20.70 11.81
CA GLY A 62 -8.11 19.96 10.64
C GLY A 62 -8.53 18.51 10.50
N ILE A 63 -9.10 17.89 11.54
CA ILE A 63 -9.63 16.53 11.44
C ILE A 63 -10.91 16.58 10.60
N PRO A 64 -11.01 15.86 9.48
CA PRO A 64 -12.22 15.84 8.67
C PRO A 64 -13.40 15.24 9.44
N PRO A 65 -14.65 15.52 9.03
CA PRO A 65 -15.85 14.98 9.67
C PRO A 65 -15.77 13.46 9.88
N VAL A 66 -16.37 12.94 10.95
CA VAL A 66 -16.30 11.49 11.22
C VAL A 66 -16.93 10.69 10.08
N GLY A 67 -16.08 9.90 9.41
CA GLY A 67 -16.41 9.02 8.31
C GLY A 67 -17.12 7.72 8.72
N ASN A 68 -17.56 6.97 7.72
CA ASN A 68 -18.26 5.70 7.91
C ASN A 68 -17.92 4.70 6.80
N GLN A 69 -17.16 3.67 7.14
CA GLN A 69 -16.77 2.59 6.23
C GLN A 69 -17.91 1.60 5.92
N SER A 70 -19.04 1.73 6.60
CA SER A 70 -20.20 0.86 6.41
C SER A 70 -19.82 -0.62 6.50
N SER A 71 -20.16 -1.42 5.48
CA SER A 71 -19.96 -2.86 5.44
C SER A 71 -18.64 -3.29 4.79
N LEU A 72 -17.73 -2.35 4.52
CA LEU A 72 -16.43 -2.67 3.92
C LEU A 72 -15.36 -2.80 5.00
N GLY A 73 -14.44 -3.74 4.84
CA GLY A 73 -13.22 -3.88 5.62
C GLY A 73 -12.17 -2.82 5.28
N SER A 74 -12.58 -1.60 4.94
CA SER A 74 -11.68 -0.56 4.42
C SER A 74 -11.08 0.35 5.50
N CYS A 75 -11.06 -0.09 6.77
CA CYS A 75 -10.62 0.73 7.92
C CYS A 75 -9.21 1.30 7.76
N THR A 76 -8.28 0.54 7.17
CA THR A 76 -6.92 1.00 6.90
C THR A 76 -6.89 2.19 5.94
N CYS A 77 -7.72 2.16 4.88
CA CYS A 77 -7.84 3.23 3.90
C CYS A 77 -8.56 4.46 4.48
N TRP A 78 -9.49 4.28 5.42
CA TRP A 78 -10.07 5.40 6.17
C TRP A 78 -9.06 6.06 7.11
N ALA A 79 -8.27 5.26 7.84
CA ALA A 79 -7.30 5.79 8.79
C ALA A 79 -6.17 6.58 8.08
N LEU A 80 -5.59 6.01 7.02
CA LEU A 80 -4.46 6.60 6.30
C LEU A 80 -4.86 7.58 5.20
N GLY A 81 -5.86 7.25 4.38
CA GLY A 81 -6.33 8.14 3.33
C GLY A 81 -7.22 9.24 3.89
N TYR A 82 -8.40 8.87 4.39
CA TYR A 82 -9.39 9.88 4.77
C TYR A 82 -8.97 10.73 5.96
N TYR A 83 -8.50 10.15 7.08
CA TYR A 83 -8.14 10.95 8.26
C TYR A 83 -6.73 11.53 8.16
N TYR A 84 -5.72 10.68 7.94
CA TYR A 84 -4.32 11.10 8.01
C TYR A 84 -3.94 12.01 6.83
N LYS A 85 -4.12 11.57 5.59
CA LYS A 85 -3.73 12.36 4.41
C LYS A 85 -4.54 13.66 4.26
N THR A 86 -5.84 13.66 4.58
CA THR A 86 -6.64 14.90 4.60
C THR A 86 -6.13 15.90 5.64
N PHE A 87 -5.77 15.41 6.83
CA PHE A 87 -5.23 16.28 7.89
C PHE A 87 -3.87 16.86 7.49
N GLN A 88 -3.00 16.04 6.90
CA GLN A 88 -1.69 16.47 6.39
C GLN A 88 -1.83 17.61 5.38
N GLU A 89 -2.70 17.44 4.40
CA GLU A 89 -2.94 18.46 3.36
C GLU A 89 -3.66 19.70 3.91
N TRP A 90 -4.47 19.55 4.97
CA TRP A 90 -4.96 20.69 5.73
C TRP A 90 -3.83 21.46 6.43
N GLN A 91 -2.86 20.78 7.06
CA GLN A 91 -1.73 21.46 7.70
C GLN A 91 -0.92 22.26 6.67
N GLU A 92 -0.83 21.77 5.44
CA GLU A 92 -0.04 22.36 4.36
C GLU A 92 -0.77 23.52 3.65
N HIS A 93 -2.09 23.43 3.50
CA HIS A 93 -2.86 24.33 2.65
C HIS A 93 -4.02 25.09 3.34
N ASP A 94 -4.29 24.82 4.62
CA ASP A 94 -5.41 25.39 5.40
C ASP A 94 -6.78 25.18 4.72
N TRP A 95 -6.98 23.99 4.14
CA TRP A 95 -8.19 23.65 3.41
C TRP A 95 -9.44 23.49 4.28
N ASP A 96 -10.62 23.74 3.70
CA ASP A 96 -11.87 23.37 4.35
C ASP A 96 -12.07 21.85 4.29
N VAL A 97 -11.70 21.15 5.37
CA VAL A 97 -11.82 19.69 5.50
C VAL A 97 -13.28 19.20 5.57
N THR A 98 -14.28 20.07 5.51
CA THR A 98 -15.68 19.68 5.33
C THR A 98 -16.09 19.56 3.86
N ASP A 99 -15.30 20.11 2.94
CA ASP A 99 -15.47 19.99 1.50
C ASP A 99 -14.94 18.63 1.00
N PRO A 100 -15.75 17.80 0.30
CA PRO A 100 -15.28 16.58 -0.33
C PRO A 100 -14.10 16.76 -1.30
N ALA A 101 -13.92 17.95 -1.89
CA ALA A 101 -12.76 18.27 -2.73
C ALA A 101 -11.46 18.41 -1.93
N HIS A 102 -11.53 18.47 -0.60
CA HIS A 102 -10.38 18.50 0.31
C HIS A 102 -10.38 17.31 1.27
N GLN A 103 -11.11 16.24 0.95
CA GLN A 103 -11.11 14.99 1.72
C GLN A 103 -10.61 13.87 0.80
N PHE A 104 -9.71 13.01 1.25
CA PHE A 104 -9.18 11.95 0.40
C PHE A 104 -10.03 10.67 0.41
N SER A 105 -10.13 10.01 -0.75
CA SER A 105 -11.04 8.89 -0.98
C SER A 105 -10.50 7.54 -0.49
N PRO A 106 -11.14 6.89 0.50
CA PRO A 106 -10.81 5.52 0.86
C PRO A 106 -11.15 4.51 -0.25
N SER A 107 -12.12 4.83 -1.13
CA SER A 107 -12.50 3.94 -2.23
C SER A 107 -11.41 3.87 -3.29
N PHE A 108 -10.71 4.98 -3.55
CA PHE A 108 -9.56 4.99 -4.46
C PHE A 108 -8.51 3.97 -4.03
N LEU A 109 -8.13 3.97 -2.75
CA LEU A 109 -7.15 3.02 -2.22
C LEU A 109 -7.72 1.60 -2.16
N TYR A 110 -8.86 1.43 -1.50
CA TYR A 110 -9.37 0.11 -1.14
C TYR A 110 -9.73 -0.73 -2.37
N ASN A 111 -10.37 -0.12 -3.37
CA ASN A 111 -10.85 -0.85 -4.55
C ASN A 111 -9.70 -1.37 -5.42
N GLN A 112 -8.53 -0.74 -5.32
CA GLN A 112 -7.31 -1.18 -6.00
C GLN A 112 -6.56 -2.26 -5.22
N LEU A 113 -6.57 -2.20 -3.88
CA LEU A 113 -5.81 -3.13 -3.01
C LEU A 113 -6.54 -4.43 -2.65
N ASN A 114 -7.87 -4.38 -2.62
CA ASN A 114 -8.70 -5.44 -2.05
C ASN A 114 -8.74 -6.74 -2.89
N GLY A 115 -8.14 -6.75 -4.07
CA GLY A 115 -8.16 -7.92 -4.97
C GLY A 115 -9.55 -8.32 -5.44
N GLY A 116 -10.48 -7.36 -5.49
CA GLY A 116 -11.88 -7.58 -5.81
C GLY A 116 -12.70 -8.26 -4.72
N ALA A 117 -12.21 -8.40 -3.49
CA ALA A 117 -12.98 -8.99 -2.40
C ALA A 117 -12.85 -8.20 -1.10
N ASN A 118 -13.88 -8.27 -0.25
CA ASN A 118 -13.96 -7.48 0.98
C ASN A 118 -13.17 -8.11 2.15
N TYR A 119 -11.87 -8.36 1.97
CA TYR A 119 -11.01 -9.04 2.96
C TYR A 119 -10.20 -8.10 3.86
N GLY A 120 -10.16 -6.82 3.53
CA GLY A 120 -9.34 -5.84 4.23
C GLY A 120 -8.07 -5.50 3.48
N SER A 121 -7.16 -4.80 4.15
CA SER A 121 -5.90 -4.31 3.58
C SER A 121 -4.85 -4.11 4.66
N PHE A 122 -3.57 -4.28 4.30
CA PHE A 122 -2.43 -4.02 5.18
C PHE A 122 -2.12 -2.53 5.25
N VAL A 123 -1.67 -2.05 6.41
CA VAL A 123 -1.17 -0.67 6.61
C VAL A 123 -0.07 -0.37 5.60
N ASP A 124 0.83 -1.34 5.42
CA ASP A 124 2.00 -1.17 4.55
C ASP A 124 1.61 -0.99 3.07
N ASP A 125 0.68 -1.79 2.55
CA ASP A 125 0.23 -1.67 1.15
C ASP A 125 -0.46 -0.32 0.90
N VAL A 126 -1.22 0.19 1.87
CA VAL A 126 -1.87 1.51 1.77
C VAL A 126 -0.84 2.63 1.75
N LEU A 127 0.14 2.61 2.66
CA LEU A 127 1.25 3.58 2.68
C LEU A 127 2.02 3.56 1.35
N LEU A 128 2.34 2.36 0.83
CA LEU A 128 3.05 2.20 -0.43
C LEU A 128 2.27 2.76 -1.62
N MET A 129 0.96 2.55 -1.65
CA MET A 129 0.09 3.07 -2.71
C MET A 129 0.08 4.61 -2.72
N ILE A 130 -0.05 5.25 -1.55
CA ILE A 130 -0.01 6.72 -1.45
C ILE A 130 1.39 7.24 -1.85
N GLU A 131 2.48 6.59 -1.42
CA GLU A 131 3.85 6.98 -1.78
C GLU A 131 4.12 6.87 -3.30
N LYS A 132 3.67 5.79 -3.93
CA LYS A 132 3.91 5.53 -5.35
C LYS A 132 2.96 6.24 -6.30
N TYR A 133 1.67 6.28 -5.97
CA TYR A 133 0.60 6.65 -6.91
C TYR A 133 -0.33 7.75 -6.41
N GLY A 134 -0.18 8.11 -5.13
CA GLY A 134 -0.99 9.14 -4.50
C GLY A 134 -2.42 8.69 -4.27
N ILE A 135 -3.31 9.65 -4.10
CA ILE A 135 -4.70 9.42 -3.74
C ILE A 135 -5.59 10.58 -4.20
N CYS A 136 -6.72 10.29 -4.83
CA CYS A 136 -7.66 11.32 -5.26
C CYS A 136 -8.63 11.73 -4.13
N THR A 137 -9.36 12.81 -4.36
CA THR A 137 -10.31 13.35 -3.38
C THR A 137 -11.64 12.57 -3.40
N MET A 138 -12.46 12.78 -2.38
CA MET A 138 -13.83 12.29 -2.29
C MET A 138 -14.74 12.97 -3.31
N SER A 139 -14.35 14.13 -3.86
CA SER A 139 -15.03 14.75 -5.01
C SER A 139 -14.73 14.04 -6.31
N ASP A 140 -13.50 13.55 -6.50
CA ASP A 140 -13.10 12.75 -7.67
C ASP A 140 -13.78 11.38 -7.60
N MET A 141 -13.46 10.60 -6.55
CA MET A 141 -14.02 9.27 -6.35
C MET A 141 -14.79 9.18 -5.02
N PRO A 142 -16.11 9.44 -5.00
CA PRO A 142 -16.93 9.35 -3.80
C PRO A 142 -16.91 7.94 -3.18
N TYR A 143 -16.88 7.88 -1.84
CA TYR A 143 -16.93 6.61 -1.13
C TYR A 143 -18.26 5.88 -1.34
N THR A 144 -18.18 4.61 -1.74
CA THR A 144 -19.34 3.72 -1.84
C THR A 144 -19.03 2.35 -1.24
N THR A 145 -20.06 1.56 -0.95
CA THR A 145 -19.90 0.15 -0.56
C THR A 145 -19.61 -0.77 -1.76
N ASN A 146 -19.48 -0.22 -2.97
CA ASN A 146 -19.14 -1.01 -4.15
C ASN A 146 -17.62 -1.09 -4.31
N TYR A 147 -17.05 -2.14 -3.74
CA TYR A 147 -15.60 -2.32 -3.66
C TYR A 147 -14.94 -2.80 -4.96
N SER A 148 -15.72 -3.06 -6.02
CA SER A 148 -15.22 -3.55 -7.31
C SER A 148 -15.10 -2.46 -8.38
N VAL A 149 -15.53 -1.23 -8.09
CA VAL A 149 -15.43 -0.10 -9.03
C VAL A 149 -14.02 0.47 -8.94
N TYR A 150 -13.25 0.34 -10.02
CA TYR A 150 -11.94 0.97 -10.13
C TYR A 150 -12.06 2.47 -10.38
N PRO A 151 -11.03 3.25 -10.04
CA PRO A 151 -10.96 4.66 -10.40
C PRO A 151 -11.07 4.85 -11.91
N ASP A 152 -11.69 5.95 -12.33
CA ASP A 152 -11.66 6.36 -13.72
C ASP A 152 -10.33 7.05 -14.09
N ARG A 153 -10.22 7.46 -15.36
CA ARG A 153 -9.00 8.09 -15.86
C ARG A 153 -8.63 9.37 -15.10
N ASP A 154 -9.61 10.20 -14.79
CA ASP A 154 -9.38 11.51 -14.19
C ASP A 154 -9.12 11.35 -12.68
N ASP A 155 -9.74 10.37 -12.02
CA ASP A 155 -9.41 9.97 -10.65
C ASP A 155 -7.91 9.64 -10.52
N TYR A 156 -7.39 8.80 -11.43
CA TYR A 156 -5.96 8.47 -11.45
C TYR A 156 -5.08 9.68 -11.73
N LEU A 157 -5.49 10.57 -12.65
CA LEU A 157 -4.70 11.74 -13.00
C LEU A 157 -4.60 12.72 -11.82
N ASN A 158 -5.73 12.94 -11.12
CA ASN A 158 -5.80 13.84 -9.97
C ASN A 158 -5.06 13.24 -8.76
N SER A 159 -5.03 11.91 -8.59
CA SER A 159 -4.34 11.28 -7.47
C SER A 159 -2.84 11.56 -7.43
N MET A 160 -2.20 11.72 -8.60
CA MET A 160 -0.74 11.85 -8.73
C MET A 160 -0.17 13.07 -8.02
N TYR A 161 -0.98 14.12 -7.83
CA TYR A 161 -0.57 15.34 -7.14
C TYR A 161 -0.43 15.15 -5.62
N TYR A 162 -1.02 14.10 -5.07
CA TYR A 162 -1.16 13.89 -3.62
C TYR A 162 -0.40 12.65 -3.17
N ARG A 163 0.89 12.61 -3.50
CA ARG A 163 1.81 11.52 -3.17
C ARG A 163 2.57 11.80 -1.88
N SER A 164 2.71 10.80 -1.02
CA SER A 164 3.65 10.86 0.12
C SER A 164 5.08 10.60 -0.32
N SER A 165 6.06 10.92 0.54
CA SER A 165 7.50 10.77 0.27
C SER A 165 8.11 9.57 0.98
N GLU A 166 8.12 9.55 2.32
CA GLU A 166 8.69 8.48 3.12
C GLU A 166 7.70 7.99 4.18
N SER A 167 7.62 6.67 4.34
CA SER A 167 6.80 6.04 5.37
C SER A 167 7.64 5.62 6.57
N HIS A 168 7.10 5.82 7.77
CA HIS A 168 7.81 5.58 9.02
C HIS A 168 6.98 4.80 10.03
N TYR A 169 7.67 4.16 10.97
CA TYR A 169 7.05 3.62 12.18
C TYR A 169 7.93 3.86 13.42
N THR A 170 7.29 3.83 14.59
CA THR A 170 7.96 3.74 15.89
C THR A 170 7.26 2.70 16.76
N LEU A 171 8.00 2.11 17.70
CA LEU A 171 7.49 1.12 18.64
C LEU A 171 6.64 1.75 19.76
N LEU A 172 5.55 1.08 20.13
CA LEU A 172 4.63 1.50 21.21
C LEU A 172 5.07 1.06 22.61
N GLY A 173 6.27 0.48 22.75
CA GLY A 173 6.84 0.10 24.05
C GLY A 173 7.11 1.30 24.96
N ASP A 174 7.53 2.42 24.37
CA ASP A 174 7.67 3.71 25.05
C ASP A 174 6.61 4.69 24.52
N LEU A 175 5.61 4.97 25.36
CA LEU A 175 4.53 5.90 25.00
C LEU A 175 4.99 7.36 24.91
N THR A 176 6.19 7.68 25.40
CA THR A 176 6.77 9.02 25.29
C THR A 176 6.93 9.42 23.82
N GLN A 177 7.36 8.48 22.97
CA GLN A 177 7.49 8.69 21.53
C GLN A 177 6.14 9.06 20.89
N LEU A 178 5.10 8.27 21.15
CA LEU A 178 3.75 8.56 20.61
C LEU A 178 3.18 9.88 21.15
N LYS A 179 3.38 10.18 22.44
CA LYS A 179 2.92 11.46 23.02
C LYS A 179 3.66 12.65 22.43
N GLN A 180 4.97 12.53 22.17
CA GLN A 180 5.74 13.58 21.50
C GLN A 180 5.26 13.75 20.06
N HIS A 181 5.02 12.65 19.32
CA HIS A 181 4.44 12.70 17.97
C HIS A 181 3.17 13.54 17.92
N LEU A 182 2.21 13.19 18.79
CA LEU A 182 0.95 13.91 18.89
C LEU A 182 1.17 15.36 19.33
N SER A 183 2.08 15.61 20.29
CA SER A 183 2.41 16.97 20.76
C SER A 183 3.06 17.85 19.70
N ASN A 184 3.70 17.25 18.69
CA ASN A 184 4.22 17.95 17.51
C ASN A 184 3.10 18.37 16.54
N GLY A 185 1.84 18.05 16.84
CA GLY A 185 0.69 18.35 15.99
C GLY A 185 0.38 17.27 14.96
N GLU A 186 1.08 16.14 14.99
CA GLU A 186 0.98 15.09 13.98
C GLU A 186 0.01 13.97 14.39
N LEU A 187 -0.81 13.50 13.45
CA LEU A 187 -1.62 12.31 13.65
C LEU A 187 -0.76 11.04 13.63
N ALA A 188 -1.23 9.99 14.30
CA ALA A 188 -0.62 8.66 14.25
C ALA A 188 -1.67 7.60 13.92
N VAL A 189 -1.31 6.61 13.12
CA VAL A 189 -2.19 5.48 12.78
C VAL A 189 -1.66 4.22 13.44
N PHE A 190 -2.54 3.37 13.97
CA PHE A 190 -2.13 2.12 14.59
C PHE A 190 -3.17 1.01 14.43
N HIS A 191 -2.70 -0.22 14.60
CA HIS A 191 -3.48 -1.44 14.44
C HIS A 191 -3.93 -1.98 15.81
N ILE A 192 -5.22 -2.31 15.92
CA ILE A 192 -5.80 -2.92 17.11
C ILE A 192 -6.49 -4.24 16.78
N TYR A 193 -6.55 -5.14 17.75
CA TYR A 193 -7.55 -6.19 17.78
C TYR A 193 -8.83 -5.71 18.45
N VAL A 194 -9.95 -6.08 17.85
CA VAL A 194 -11.29 -5.73 18.30
C VAL A 194 -11.91 -6.91 19.05
N TYR A 195 -12.24 -6.70 20.32
CA TYR A 195 -13.02 -7.62 21.15
C TYR A 195 -14.49 -7.18 21.22
N ASP A 196 -15.36 -8.06 21.70
CA ASP A 196 -16.82 -7.85 21.76
C ASP A 196 -17.22 -6.52 22.44
N ASN A 197 -16.53 -6.13 23.51
CA ASN A 197 -16.80 -4.87 24.23
C ASN A 197 -16.57 -3.63 23.36
N PHE A 198 -15.72 -3.68 22.33
CA PHE A 198 -15.45 -2.54 21.45
C PHE A 198 -16.70 -2.09 20.68
N TYR A 199 -17.53 -3.02 20.22
CA TYR A 199 -18.80 -2.71 19.52
C TYR A 199 -19.78 -1.92 20.38
N SER A 200 -19.65 -2.03 21.70
CA SER A 200 -20.51 -1.36 22.69
C SER A 200 -19.98 -0.01 23.19
N ILE A 201 -18.82 0.45 22.69
CA ILE A 201 -18.28 1.77 23.04
C ILE A 201 -19.31 2.84 22.67
N SER A 202 -19.55 3.73 23.63
CA SER A 202 -20.56 4.80 23.56
C SER A 202 -20.11 6.00 24.37
N SER A 203 -20.82 7.12 24.27
CA SER A 203 -20.56 8.31 25.10
C SER A 203 -20.58 8.02 26.62
N SER A 204 -21.31 7.00 27.08
CA SER A 204 -21.31 6.56 28.49
C SER A 204 -20.24 5.54 28.86
N GLN A 205 -19.64 4.88 27.87
CA GLN A 205 -18.60 3.87 28.03
C GLN A 205 -17.56 4.05 26.93
N GLN A 206 -16.71 5.06 27.11
CA GLN A 206 -15.82 5.54 26.04
C GLN A 206 -14.47 4.81 26.00
N PHE A 207 -14.14 4.01 27.02
CA PHE A 207 -12.83 3.39 27.19
C PHE A 207 -12.78 1.95 26.68
N TYR A 208 -11.78 1.69 25.87
CA TYR A 208 -11.28 0.36 25.57
C TYR A 208 -10.10 0.06 26.51
N ALA A 209 -10.33 -0.86 27.42
CA ALA A 209 -9.48 -1.12 28.57
C ALA A 209 -9.29 -2.63 28.75
N VAL A 210 -8.15 -3.02 29.31
CA VAL A 210 -7.80 -4.41 29.65
C VAL A 210 -8.78 -4.98 30.67
N SER A 211 -9.06 -4.21 31.73
CA SER A 211 -10.01 -4.60 32.78
C SER A 211 -11.46 -4.71 32.30
N LEU A 212 -11.78 -4.19 31.11
CA LEU A 212 -13.12 -4.24 30.51
C LEU A 212 -13.22 -5.23 29.35
N GLN A 213 -12.16 -6.02 29.07
CA GLN A 213 -12.19 -7.00 27.99
C GLN A 213 -13.40 -7.94 28.13
N SER A 214 -14.11 -8.18 27.03
CA SER A 214 -15.14 -9.20 26.99
C SER A 214 -15.15 -9.93 25.65
N GLY A 215 -15.71 -11.14 25.65
CA GLY A 215 -15.88 -11.96 24.45
C GLY A 215 -14.56 -12.39 23.79
N VAL A 216 -14.61 -12.57 22.48
CA VAL A 216 -13.50 -13.12 21.67
C VAL A 216 -12.90 -12.05 20.77
N ASN A 217 -11.69 -12.28 20.29
CA ASN A 217 -11.11 -11.43 19.25
C ASN A 217 -11.93 -11.62 17.96
N ARG A 218 -12.42 -10.52 17.40
CA ARG A 218 -13.24 -10.47 16.19
C ARG A 218 -12.44 -10.18 14.92
N GLY A 219 -11.21 -9.70 15.05
CA GLY A 219 -10.35 -9.34 13.92
C GLY A 219 -9.55 -8.08 14.17
N GLY A 220 -8.76 -7.71 13.18
CA GLY A 220 -7.94 -6.50 13.20
C GLY A 220 -8.66 -5.27 12.65
N HIS A 221 -8.35 -4.11 13.22
CA HIS A 221 -8.90 -2.81 12.86
C HIS A 221 -7.79 -1.77 12.88
N VAL A 222 -7.88 -0.76 12.03
CA VAL A 222 -6.90 0.33 11.96
C VAL A 222 -7.62 1.64 12.22
N VAL A 223 -7.06 2.45 13.11
CA VAL A 223 -7.66 3.69 13.62
C VAL A 223 -6.62 4.79 13.76
N THR A 224 -7.10 6.02 13.85
CA THR A 224 -6.25 7.22 13.94
C THR A 224 -6.28 7.81 15.36
N LEU A 225 -5.10 8.08 15.90
CA LEU A 225 -4.87 8.74 17.19
C LEU A 225 -4.85 10.26 16.99
N VAL A 226 -5.59 10.97 17.84
CA VAL A 226 -5.83 12.42 17.73
C VAL A 226 -5.47 13.18 19.01
N GLY A 227 -4.95 12.49 20.03
CA GLY A 227 -4.56 13.13 21.29
C GLY A 227 -4.41 12.16 22.45
N PHE A 228 -4.13 12.71 23.63
CA PHE A 228 -3.97 11.98 24.88
C PHE A 228 -4.18 12.88 26.10
N ASP A 229 -4.42 12.27 27.25
CA ASP A 229 -4.50 12.94 28.55
C ASP A 229 -3.98 12.02 29.64
N ASP A 230 -2.92 12.42 30.35
CA ASP A 230 -2.31 11.65 31.44
C ASP A 230 -3.14 11.68 32.72
N SER A 231 -4.03 12.66 32.88
CA SER A 231 -4.80 12.91 34.09
C SER A 231 -6.17 12.24 34.09
N ILE A 232 -6.62 11.72 32.94
CA ILE A 232 -7.92 11.06 32.84
C ILE A 232 -7.93 9.74 33.63
N ALA A 233 -8.89 9.62 34.55
CA ALA A 233 -9.09 8.38 35.30
C ALA A 233 -9.79 7.35 34.40
N THR A 234 -9.16 6.20 34.20
CA THR A 234 -9.66 5.10 33.37
C THR A 234 -9.85 3.83 34.22
N PRO A 235 -10.54 2.80 33.68
CA PRO A 235 -10.62 1.50 34.32
C PRO A 235 -9.27 0.83 34.60
N ASP A 236 -8.21 1.17 33.86
CA ASP A 236 -6.87 0.58 34.00
C ASP A 236 -5.87 1.50 34.73
N GLY A 237 -6.35 2.57 35.36
CA GLY A 237 -5.51 3.61 35.98
C GLY A 237 -5.58 4.94 35.23
N TYR A 238 -4.61 5.82 35.45
CA TYR A 238 -4.58 7.13 34.82
C TYR A 238 -3.95 7.06 33.42
N GLY A 239 -4.55 7.78 32.47
CA GLY A 239 -3.98 7.98 31.15
C GLY A 239 -4.64 7.18 30.02
N ALA A 240 -5.00 7.88 28.94
CA ALA A 240 -5.52 7.26 27.72
C ALA A 240 -5.18 8.09 26.48
N PHE A 241 -5.18 7.43 25.32
CA PHE A 241 -5.13 8.07 24.01
C PHE A 241 -6.54 8.23 23.44
N ARG A 242 -6.81 9.37 22.82
CA ARG A 242 -8.03 9.67 22.08
C ARG A 242 -7.86 9.20 20.64
N CYS A 243 -8.85 8.48 20.14
CA CYS A 243 -8.88 7.96 18.78
C CYS A 243 -10.15 8.42 18.06
N VAL A 244 -10.07 8.60 16.74
CA VAL A 244 -11.21 8.71 15.84
C VAL A 244 -11.44 7.37 15.13
N ASN A 245 -12.70 6.96 15.00
CA ASN A 245 -13.10 5.73 14.33
C ASN A 245 -13.86 6.03 13.03
N SER A 246 -13.89 5.08 12.11
CA SER A 246 -14.56 5.16 10.80
C SER A 246 -15.93 4.48 10.79
N TRP A 247 -16.69 4.58 11.88
CA TRP A 247 -18.00 3.91 12.06
C TRP A 247 -19.18 4.89 12.20
N GLY A 248 -18.96 6.15 11.81
CA GLY A 248 -19.93 7.23 11.85
C GLY A 248 -20.15 7.82 13.25
N THR A 249 -20.72 9.02 13.27
CA THR A 249 -20.97 9.80 14.50
C THR A 249 -21.92 9.14 15.48
N SER A 250 -22.75 8.19 15.03
CA SER A 250 -23.67 7.45 15.91
C SER A 250 -22.96 6.45 16.84
N TRP A 251 -21.71 6.11 16.54
CA TRP A 251 -20.92 5.16 17.33
C TRP A 251 -19.99 5.90 18.30
N GLY A 252 -19.73 5.30 19.46
CA GLY A 252 -18.82 5.88 20.45
C GLY A 252 -19.29 7.23 20.99
N ASP A 253 -18.33 8.13 21.18
CA ASP A 253 -18.56 9.51 21.55
C ASP A 253 -18.44 10.40 20.31
N ASN A 254 -19.53 10.49 19.55
CA ASN A 254 -19.57 11.17 18.26
C ASN A 254 -18.51 10.67 17.26
N GLY A 255 -18.25 9.36 17.23
CA GLY A 255 -17.22 8.74 16.39
C GLY A 255 -15.86 8.54 17.06
N TYR A 256 -15.66 9.14 18.22
CA TYR A 256 -14.40 9.07 18.93
C TYR A 256 -14.48 8.16 20.16
N TRP A 257 -13.32 7.70 20.63
CA TRP A 257 -13.20 6.79 21.76
C TRP A 257 -11.82 6.88 22.40
N TRP A 258 -11.60 6.15 23.49
CA TRP A 258 -10.35 6.18 24.24
C TRP A 258 -9.76 4.78 24.39
N ILE A 259 -8.46 4.63 24.15
CA ILE A 259 -7.70 3.43 24.53
C ILE A 259 -6.81 3.74 25.74
N THR A 260 -6.86 2.90 26.78
CA THR A 260 -6.03 3.13 27.98
C THR A 260 -4.54 2.92 27.66
N TYR A 261 -3.66 3.60 28.39
CA TYR A 261 -2.21 3.39 28.27
C TYR A 261 -1.77 1.97 28.58
N GLN A 262 -2.56 1.23 29.36
CA GLN A 262 -2.30 -0.18 29.57
C GLN A 262 -2.67 -0.98 28.32
N ALA A 263 -3.89 -0.82 27.80
CA ALA A 263 -4.35 -1.57 26.63
C ALA A 263 -3.43 -1.42 25.41
N ILE A 264 -2.94 -0.21 25.12
CA ILE A 264 -2.06 0.02 23.96
C ILE A 264 -0.71 -0.74 24.05
N LYS A 265 -0.22 -1.02 25.27
CA LYS A 265 1.03 -1.76 25.52
C LYS A 265 0.87 -3.29 25.45
N TYR A 266 -0.35 -3.79 25.46
CA TYR A 266 -0.59 -5.24 25.42
C TYR A 266 -0.75 -5.73 23.98
N THR A 267 0.07 -6.72 23.60
CA THR A 267 0.02 -7.35 22.27
C THR A 267 -1.30 -8.07 21.97
N THR A 268 -2.09 -8.39 22.99
CA THR A 268 -3.46 -8.92 22.80
C THR A 268 -4.43 -7.87 22.25
N TYR A 269 -4.14 -6.58 22.46
CA TYR A 269 -4.93 -5.45 21.98
C TYR A 269 -4.28 -4.76 20.79
N VAL A 270 -2.96 -4.61 20.79
CA VAL A 270 -2.19 -3.93 19.74
C VAL A 270 -1.10 -4.89 19.28
N PRO A 271 -1.39 -5.78 18.32
CA PRO A 271 -0.54 -6.94 18.04
C PRO A 271 0.83 -6.58 17.47
N ILE A 272 0.91 -5.50 16.68
CA ILE A 272 2.15 -5.11 15.99
C ILE A 272 3.03 -4.23 16.89
N GLN A 273 2.48 -3.63 17.95
CA GLN A 273 3.18 -2.69 18.84
C GLN A 273 3.92 -1.58 18.08
N ARG A 274 3.30 -1.07 16.99
CA ARG A 274 3.79 0.03 16.17
C ARG A 274 2.68 1.05 15.95
N PHE A 275 3.08 2.30 15.76
CA PHE A 275 2.27 3.29 15.06
C PHE A 275 3.04 3.77 13.83
N TRP A 276 2.30 4.23 12.82
CA TRP A 276 2.81 4.66 11.53
C TRP A 276 2.41 6.09 11.23
N TRP A 277 3.22 6.73 10.40
CA TRP A 277 2.97 8.02 9.75
C TRP A 277 3.77 8.07 8.44
N SER A 278 3.53 9.08 7.61
CA SER A 278 4.29 9.30 6.38
C SER A 278 4.55 10.78 6.14
N ASP A 279 5.76 11.11 5.73
CA ASP A 279 6.12 12.46 5.30
C ASP A 279 5.48 12.72 3.92
N ASP A 280 5.10 13.97 3.61
CA ASP A 280 4.41 14.30 2.35
C ASP A 280 5.35 14.71 1.22
N ARG A 281 4.83 14.77 -0.02
CA ARG A 281 5.42 15.57 -1.09
C ARG A 281 4.60 16.87 -1.26
N ILE A 282 4.96 17.86 -0.45
CA ILE A 282 4.32 19.18 -0.45
C ILE A 282 4.45 19.84 -1.83
N ASP A 283 3.34 20.39 -2.34
CA ASP A 283 3.26 21.08 -3.64
C ASP A 283 3.79 20.24 -4.82
N TYR A 284 3.62 18.92 -4.75
CA TYR A 284 4.13 18.02 -5.78
C TYR A 284 3.42 18.20 -7.13
N THR A 285 4.20 18.22 -8.20
CA THR A 285 3.69 18.25 -9.57
C THR A 285 4.27 17.07 -10.36
N PRO A 286 3.44 16.11 -10.80
CA PRO A 286 3.91 15.00 -11.64
C PRO A 286 4.48 15.57 -12.94
N GLN A 287 5.55 14.95 -13.44
CA GLN A 287 6.26 15.32 -14.65
C GLN A 287 5.92 14.38 -15.81
N LEU A 288 5.78 13.10 -15.50
CA LEU A 288 5.57 12.02 -16.46
C LEU A 288 4.71 10.94 -15.84
N TYR A 289 3.68 10.51 -16.56
CA TYR A 289 2.86 9.37 -16.19
C TYR A 289 2.72 8.42 -17.36
N VAL A 290 2.38 7.16 -17.06
CA VAL A 290 1.97 6.18 -18.06
C VAL A 290 0.47 6.01 -18.04
N GLU A 291 -0.07 5.66 -19.18
CA GLU A 291 -1.47 5.34 -19.38
C GLU A 291 -1.55 4.00 -20.13
N LEU A 292 -2.23 3.02 -19.51
CA LEU A 292 -2.40 1.68 -20.06
C LEU A 292 -3.87 1.25 -20.07
N ASN A 293 -4.24 0.50 -21.10
CA ASN A 293 -5.54 -0.16 -21.20
C ASN A 293 -5.31 -1.67 -21.30
N VAL A 294 -5.84 -2.42 -20.34
CA VAL A 294 -5.63 -3.87 -20.24
C VAL A 294 -6.97 -4.58 -20.26
N SER A 295 -7.07 -5.66 -21.01
CA SER A 295 -8.21 -6.56 -21.00
C SER A 295 -7.76 -7.94 -20.55
N HIS A 296 -8.17 -8.34 -19.37
CA HIS A 296 -8.06 -9.71 -18.86
C HIS A 296 -9.27 -9.98 -17.96
N ASN A 297 -9.81 -11.19 -17.94
CA ASN A 297 -10.96 -11.53 -17.09
C ASN A 297 -10.57 -11.68 -15.61
N LYS A 298 -9.28 -11.90 -15.34
CA LYS A 298 -8.72 -12.13 -14.02
C LYS A 298 -7.54 -11.20 -13.82
N ARG A 299 -7.76 -10.06 -13.17
CA ARG A 299 -6.70 -9.07 -12.93
C ARG A 299 -5.74 -9.45 -11.81
N ASP A 300 -6.19 -10.30 -10.90
CA ASP A 300 -5.49 -10.73 -9.69
C ASP A 300 -4.31 -11.67 -9.96
N ILE A 301 -4.22 -12.20 -11.18
CA ILE A 301 -3.13 -13.08 -11.64
C ILE A 301 -2.18 -12.39 -12.63
N ILE A 302 -2.44 -11.13 -12.98
CA ILE A 302 -1.62 -10.39 -13.94
C ILE A 302 -0.62 -9.51 -13.19
N ASN A 303 0.67 -9.81 -13.29
CA ASN A 303 1.71 -8.89 -12.80
C ASN A 303 1.93 -7.78 -13.82
N LEU A 304 2.10 -6.55 -13.34
CA LEU A 304 2.40 -5.37 -14.13
C LEU A 304 3.78 -4.84 -13.75
N ALA A 305 4.64 -4.57 -14.73
CA ALA A 305 6.00 -4.13 -14.48
C ALA A 305 6.45 -3.02 -15.43
N LEU A 306 7.17 -2.04 -14.89
CA LEU A 306 7.86 -1.00 -15.65
C LEU A 306 9.37 -1.24 -15.59
N PHE A 307 10.01 -1.09 -16.74
CA PHE A 307 11.45 -1.22 -16.90
C PHE A 307 12.01 0.03 -17.55
N SER A 308 13.19 0.43 -17.11
CA SER A 308 13.92 1.52 -17.74
C SER A 308 15.39 1.16 -17.89
N ASN A 309 16.01 1.56 -19.01
CA ASN A 309 17.44 1.39 -19.26
C ASN A 309 18.12 2.77 -19.39
N ASN A 310 19.33 2.91 -18.86
CA ASN A 310 20.25 3.99 -19.21
C ASN A 310 21.70 3.45 -19.27
N GLU A 311 22.61 4.16 -19.94
CA GLU A 311 24.03 3.75 -20.11
C GLU A 311 24.78 3.47 -18.79
N THR A 312 24.33 4.01 -17.65
CA THR A 312 25.06 3.99 -16.37
C THR A 312 24.48 3.06 -15.30
N SER A 313 23.21 2.65 -15.42
CA SER A 313 22.50 1.78 -14.49
C SER A 313 21.52 0.89 -15.27
N PRO A 314 22.00 -0.26 -15.78
CA PRO A 314 21.15 -1.14 -16.58
C PRO A 314 20.08 -1.76 -15.69
N ASN A 315 18.82 -1.32 -15.89
CA ASN A 315 17.57 -1.94 -15.47
C ASN A 315 17.05 -1.53 -14.07
N ASN A 316 16.40 -0.37 -13.98
CA ASN A 316 15.43 -0.14 -12.90
C ASN A 316 14.11 -0.80 -13.30
N LEU A 317 13.77 -1.88 -12.60
CA LEU A 317 12.50 -2.60 -12.68
C LEU A 317 11.66 -2.26 -11.46
N VAL A 318 10.42 -1.83 -11.67
CA VAL A 318 9.43 -1.71 -10.60
C VAL A 318 8.17 -2.45 -11.02
N PHE A 319 7.76 -3.40 -10.19
CA PHE A 319 6.42 -3.96 -10.24
C PHE A 319 5.42 -2.92 -9.73
N ILE A 320 4.37 -2.70 -10.51
CA ILE A 320 3.34 -1.71 -10.21
C ILE A 320 2.37 -2.25 -9.15
N ASN A 321 2.00 -3.52 -9.27
CA ASN A 321 1.06 -4.20 -8.39
C ASN A 321 1.76 -5.22 -7.48
N ASP A 322 2.94 -4.90 -6.95
CA ASP A 322 3.62 -5.73 -5.94
C ASP A 322 3.04 -5.45 -4.55
N TRP A 323 1.78 -5.83 -4.35
CA TRP A 323 1.09 -5.69 -3.07
C TRP A 323 1.26 -6.96 -2.26
N TYR A 324 1.48 -6.82 -0.95
CA TYR A 324 1.47 -7.99 -0.07
C TYR A 324 0.09 -8.68 -0.08
N MET A 325 -0.98 -7.93 -0.32
CA MET A 325 -2.32 -8.44 -0.60
C MET A 325 -2.38 -9.49 -1.71
N ASP A 326 -1.60 -9.38 -2.79
CA ASP A 326 -1.65 -10.36 -3.89
C ASP A 326 -1.09 -11.72 -3.43
N GLY A 327 0.05 -11.72 -2.73
CA GLY A 327 0.61 -12.92 -2.11
C GLY A 327 -0.30 -13.53 -1.04
N TYR A 328 -0.92 -12.68 -0.20
CA TYR A 328 -1.86 -13.14 0.83
C TYR A 328 -3.08 -13.86 0.24
N ARG A 329 -3.60 -13.36 -0.90
CA ARG A 329 -4.76 -13.95 -1.59
C ARG A 329 -4.48 -15.33 -2.17
N THR A 330 -3.32 -15.54 -2.79
CA THR A 330 -2.93 -16.84 -3.36
C THR A 330 -2.85 -17.97 -2.33
N SER A 331 -2.72 -17.61 -1.04
CA SER A 331 -2.72 -18.56 0.08
C SER A 331 -4.12 -19.10 0.45
N TYR A 332 -5.19 -18.54 -0.13
CA TYR A 332 -6.57 -19.01 0.01
C TYR A 332 -7.06 -19.63 -1.30
N PRO A 333 -6.80 -20.93 -1.53
CA PRO A 333 -6.95 -21.60 -2.84
C PRO A 333 -8.38 -21.74 -3.37
N SER A 334 -9.40 -21.15 -2.73
CA SER A 334 -10.80 -21.41 -3.07
C SER A 334 -11.46 -20.47 -4.07
N THR A 335 -10.87 -19.32 -4.44
CA THR A 335 -11.44 -18.46 -5.50
C THR A 335 -10.42 -17.45 -6.03
N PHE A 336 -9.64 -17.82 -7.07
CA PHE A 336 -9.32 -16.79 -8.08
C PHE A 336 -10.66 -16.38 -8.67
N HIS A 337 -10.93 -15.09 -8.65
CA HIS A 337 -12.23 -14.58 -9.05
C HIS A 337 -12.12 -14.01 -10.46
N ASP A 338 -13.16 -14.19 -11.27
CA ASP A 338 -13.28 -13.57 -12.60
C ASP A 338 -13.55 -12.07 -12.43
N TYR A 339 -12.50 -11.36 -12.00
CA TYR A 339 -12.45 -9.95 -11.73
C TYR A 339 -11.70 -9.27 -12.87
N PRO A 340 -12.42 -8.73 -13.87
CA PRO A 340 -11.75 -8.15 -15.02
C PRO A 340 -11.01 -6.87 -14.64
N PHE A 341 -10.01 -6.51 -15.45
CA PHE A 341 -9.51 -5.14 -15.46
C PHE A 341 -10.65 -4.17 -15.82
N PRO A 342 -10.59 -2.90 -15.34
CA PRO A 342 -11.52 -1.88 -15.77
C PRO A 342 -11.44 -1.66 -17.29
N SER A 343 -12.55 -1.23 -17.89
CA SER A 343 -12.58 -0.86 -19.30
C SER A 343 -11.91 0.49 -19.59
N ASN A 344 -11.74 1.34 -18.58
CA ASN A 344 -11.04 2.62 -18.71
C ASN A 344 -9.53 2.46 -18.61
N ASP A 345 -8.83 3.51 -19.02
CA ASP A 345 -7.38 3.58 -18.91
C ASP A 345 -6.97 3.71 -17.43
N ILE A 346 -5.90 3.01 -17.07
CA ILE A 346 -5.24 3.04 -15.75
C ILE A 346 -3.97 3.88 -15.90
N LEU A 347 -3.77 4.82 -14.98
CA LEU A 347 -2.63 5.72 -15.04
C LEU A 347 -1.74 5.59 -13.81
N TYR A 348 -0.43 5.71 -14.01
CA TYR A 348 0.56 5.71 -12.94
C TYR A 348 1.57 6.82 -13.14
N ASP A 349 1.79 7.60 -12.09
CA ASP A 349 2.90 8.55 -12.03
C ASP A 349 4.24 7.80 -12.05
N ILE A 350 5.09 8.15 -13.00
CA ILE A 350 6.44 7.59 -13.17
C ILE A 350 7.49 8.70 -13.17
N SER A 351 7.21 9.84 -12.54
CA SER A 351 8.12 10.97 -12.49
C SER A 351 9.45 10.64 -11.81
N ASP A 352 9.45 9.72 -10.85
CA ASP A 352 10.70 9.27 -10.21
C ASP A 352 11.56 8.47 -11.21
N PHE A 353 10.94 7.74 -12.15
CA PHE A 353 11.65 7.11 -13.26
C PHE A 353 12.18 8.12 -14.26
N TYR A 354 11.43 9.21 -14.49
CA TYR A 354 11.85 10.27 -15.37
C TYR A 354 13.19 10.90 -14.91
N LEU A 355 13.41 11.02 -13.60
CA LEU A 355 14.66 11.51 -13.02
C LEU A 355 15.88 10.65 -13.38
N LEU A 356 15.68 9.36 -13.67
CA LEU A 356 16.75 8.44 -14.08
C LEU A 356 17.25 8.70 -15.51
N LYS A 357 16.57 9.57 -16.28
CA LYS A 357 16.84 9.85 -17.69
C LYS A 357 16.98 8.58 -18.53
N PRO A 358 15.94 7.71 -18.53
CA PRO A 358 16.04 6.47 -19.28
C PRO A 358 16.09 6.71 -20.79
N ASP A 359 16.87 5.88 -21.50
CA ASP A 359 16.96 5.84 -22.96
C ASP A 359 15.79 5.06 -23.58
N SER A 360 15.12 4.20 -22.80
CA SER A 360 13.87 3.52 -23.14
C SER A 360 13.06 3.13 -21.89
N LEU A 361 11.75 3.04 -22.06
CA LEU A 361 10.78 2.63 -21.05
C LEU A 361 10.02 1.43 -21.62
N PHE A 362 9.95 0.35 -20.87
CA PHE A 362 9.20 -0.83 -21.25
C PHE A 362 8.14 -1.10 -20.19
N PHE A 363 7.01 -1.60 -20.64
CA PHE A 363 5.97 -2.14 -19.81
C PHE A 363 5.85 -3.63 -20.10
N ALA A 364 5.75 -4.44 -19.07
CA ALA A 364 5.54 -5.86 -19.26
C ALA A 364 4.41 -6.36 -18.39
N MET A 365 3.81 -7.44 -18.87
CA MET A 365 2.77 -8.16 -18.14
C MET A 365 3.05 -9.64 -18.13
N GLU A 366 2.68 -10.27 -17.02
CA GLU A 366 2.80 -11.72 -16.80
C GLU A 366 1.45 -12.28 -16.39
N ASP A 367 0.96 -13.29 -17.10
CA ASP A 367 -0.02 -14.20 -16.51
C ASP A 367 0.71 -15.21 -15.60
N THR A 368 0.37 -15.20 -14.31
CA THR A 368 1.06 -15.99 -13.30
C THR A 368 0.53 -17.41 -13.13
N ILE A 369 -0.56 -17.78 -13.80
CA ILE A 369 -1.15 -19.13 -13.69
C ILE A 369 -1.32 -19.78 -15.06
N THR A 370 -1.54 -21.10 -15.06
CA THR A 370 -1.89 -21.86 -16.27
C THR A 370 -3.36 -22.17 -16.30
N ASP A 371 -4.15 -21.47 -17.11
CA ASP A 371 -5.59 -21.69 -17.18
C ASP A 371 -6.19 -21.57 -18.60
N SER A 372 -5.37 -21.37 -19.62
CA SER A 372 -5.78 -21.18 -21.02
C SER A 372 -6.65 -19.95 -21.27
N GLU A 373 -6.71 -19.00 -20.33
CA GLU A 373 -7.21 -17.66 -20.59
C GLU A 373 -6.06 -16.78 -21.13
N SER A 374 -6.43 -15.80 -21.94
CA SER A 374 -5.50 -14.80 -22.45
C SER A 374 -6.14 -13.43 -22.35
N GLY A 375 -5.30 -12.41 -22.35
CA GLY A 375 -5.73 -11.03 -22.38
C GLY A 375 -4.95 -10.19 -23.37
N TYR A 376 -5.11 -8.88 -23.27
CA TYR A 376 -4.46 -7.93 -24.15
C TYR A 376 -3.99 -6.69 -23.40
N LEU A 377 -2.77 -6.24 -23.70
CA LEU A 377 -2.42 -4.83 -23.61
C LEU A 377 -3.05 -4.15 -24.82
N ASN A 378 -4.16 -3.45 -24.63
CA ASN A 378 -4.83 -2.78 -25.74
C ASN A 378 -4.06 -1.52 -26.18
N SER A 379 -3.52 -0.78 -25.22
CA SER A 379 -2.69 0.40 -25.48
C SER A 379 -1.75 0.69 -24.31
N PHE A 380 -0.59 1.27 -24.63
CA PHE A 380 0.35 1.80 -23.65
C PHE A 380 0.99 3.09 -24.19
N ARG A 381 0.94 4.15 -23.40
CA ARG A 381 1.59 5.43 -23.72
C ARG A 381 2.20 6.06 -22.47
N ALA A 382 3.29 6.81 -22.67
CA ALA A 382 3.83 7.72 -21.67
C ALA A 382 3.43 9.14 -22.06
N ILE A 383 3.01 9.94 -21.09
CA ILE A 383 2.50 11.29 -21.30
C ILE A 383 3.16 12.23 -20.32
N ARG A 384 3.73 13.32 -20.82
CA ARG A 384 4.18 14.41 -19.96
C ARG A 384 2.99 15.19 -19.45
N ILE A 385 3.14 15.77 -18.27
CA ILE A 385 2.14 16.69 -17.74
C ILE A 385 1.91 17.92 -18.64
N THR A 386 2.89 18.26 -19.50
CA THR A 386 2.79 19.33 -20.51
C THR A 386 2.00 18.92 -21.77
N GLY A 387 1.58 17.67 -21.89
CA GLY A 387 0.75 17.14 -23.00
C GLY A 387 1.51 16.47 -24.13
N GLU A 388 2.82 16.27 -24.02
CA GLU A 388 3.57 15.46 -25.00
C GLU A 388 3.30 13.97 -24.78
N GLU A 389 2.93 13.26 -25.84
CA GLU A 389 2.54 11.85 -25.77
C GLU A 389 3.49 10.96 -26.57
N TYR A 390 3.73 9.77 -26.04
CA TYR A 390 4.61 8.77 -26.62
C TYR A 390 3.93 7.41 -26.54
N THR A 391 3.53 6.87 -27.68
CA THR A 391 2.72 5.66 -27.76
C THR A 391 3.57 4.47 -28.19
N ALA A 392 3.36 3.32 -27.56
CA ALA A 392 3.97 2.06 -27.99
C ALA A 392 3.42 1.63 -29.35
N TYR A 393 4.31 1.28 -30.29
CA TYR A 393 3.91 0.92 -31.66
C TYR A 393 3.37 -0.50 -31.79
N ASP A 394 3.67 -1.36 -30.82
CA ASP A 394 3.43 -2.80 -30.93
C ASP A 394 2.08 -3.23 -30.35
N THR A 395 1.31 -2.32 -29.73
CA THR A 395 -0.03 -2.60 -29.19
C THR A 395 -1.12 -2.67 -30.29
N PRO A 396 -2.14 -3.55 -30.19
CA PRO A 396 -2.40 -4.42 -29.05
C PRO A 396 -1.48 -5.64 -28.98
N ILE A 397 -1.04 -6.00 -27.78
CA ILE A 397 -0.18 -7.17 -27.50
C ILE A 397 -0.99 -8.19 -26.71
N GLU A 398 -1.04 -9.43 -27.20
CA GLU A 398 -1.66 -10.54 -26.47
C GLU A 398 -0.83 -10.87 -25.22
N ILE A 399 -1.49 -11.14 -24.10
CA ILE A 399 -0.89 -11.66 -22.88
C ILE A 399 -1.11 -13.18 -22.94
N PHE A 400 -0.04 -13.94 -23.18
CA PHE A 400 -0.14 -15.38 -23.29
C PHE A 400 -0.12 -16.04 -21.90
N ASP A 401 -0.82 -17.16 -21.82
CA ASP A 401 -0.86 -18.06 -20.67
C ASP A 401 0.57 -18.48 -20.24
N LEU A 402 0.98 -18.14 -19.02
CA LEU A 402 2.35 -18.26 -18.49
C LEU A 402 3.46 -17.60 -19.33
N ASP A 403 3.19 -16.44 -19.92
CA ASP A 403 4.18 -15.71 -20.69
C ASP A 403 4.43 -14.30 -20.15
N PHE A 404 5.68 -13.88 -20.22
CA PHE A 404 6.10 -12.53 -19.89
C PHE A 404 6.22 -11.75 -21.20
N ASN A 405 5.19 -10.97 -21.52
CA ASN A 405 5.15 -10.20 -22.76
C ASN A 405 5.57 -8.74 -22.51
N ASP A 406 6.69 -8.36 -23.10
CA ASP A 406 7.25 -7.01 -23.04
C ASP A 406 6.68 -6.14 -24.17
N SER A 407 6.26 -4.93 -23.81
CA SER A 407 5.79 -3.87 -24.70
C SER A 407 6.62 -2.61 -24.49
N GLY A 408 7.28 -2.09 -25.52
CA GLY A 408 8.30 -1.04 -25.37
C GLY A 408 7.92 0.34 -25.91
N ILE A 409 8.42 1.40 -25.26
CA ILE A 409 8.57 2.76 -25.79
C ILE A 409 10.06 3.12 -25.77
N LEU A 410 10.65 3.39 -26.95
CA LEU A 410 12.03 3.88 -27.04
C LEU A 410 12.07 5.38 -26.69
N LEU A 411 12.78 5.75 -25.61
CA LEU A 411 12.88 7.14 -25.14
C LEU A 411 13.79 8.01 -26.01
N ASP A 412 14.51 7.52 -27.03
CA ASP A 412 15.13 8.43 -28.03
C ASP A 412 14.07 9.34 -28.70
N SER A 413 12.83 8.86 -28.87
CA SER A 413 11.71 9.67 -29.36
C SER A 413 11.25 10.72 -28.33
N VAL A 414 11.37 10.40 -27.04
CA VAL A 414 11.00 11.23 -25.88
C VAL A 414 12.09 12.25 -25.54
N ALA A 415 13.35 11.83 -25.53
CA ALA A 415 14.56 12.58 -25.19
C ALA A 415 14.75 13.84 -26.04
N SER A 416 14.33 13.80 -27.31
CA SER A 416 14.33 14.98 -28.19
C SER A 416 13.44 16.10 -27.66
N ALA A 417 12.31 15.78 -27.04
CA ALA A 417 11.46 16.73 -26.37
C ALA A 417 11.95 17.05 -24.94
N LEU A 418 12.59 16.09 -24.24
CA LEU A 418 13.15 16.31 -22.90
C LEU A 418 14.32 17.31 -22.90
N SER A 419 14.86 17.64 -24.07
CA SER A 419 15.90 18.64 -24.27
C SER A 419 15.42 20.10 -24.06
N GLN A 420 14.11 20.36 -23.99
CA GLN A 420 13.51 21.68 -23.73
C GLN A 420 13.25 21.93 -22.23
N ARG A 421 14.25 21.65 -21.38
CA ARG A 421 14.18 21.79 -19.91
C ARG A 421 13.92 23.22 -19.43
N ASP A 422 13.17 23.32 -18.33
CA ASP A 422 13.29 24.41 -17.35
C ASP A 422 13.81 23.81 -16.02
N ASP A 423 15.11 23.92 -15.78
CA ASP A 423 15.81 23.30 -14.62
C ASP A 423 15.51 24.02 -13.28
N THR A 424 14.58 24.98 -13.25
CA THR A 424 14.29 25.80 -12.06
C THR A 424 13.35 25.16 -11.03
N LEU A 425 12.67 24.04 -11.37
CA LEU A 425 11.65 23.40 -10.53
C LEU A 425 12.15 22.23 -9.65
N LEU A 426 13.44 21.88 -9.70
CA LEU A 426 13.97 20.62 -9.13
C LEU A 426 14.77 20.77 -7.82
N SER A 427 14.65 21.89 -7.10
CA SER A 427 15.57 22.21 -6.00
C SER A 427 15.37 21.47 -4.66
N SER A 428 14.64 20.35 -4.58
CA SER A 428 14.48 19.64 -3.29
C SER A 428 14.46 18.10 -3.31
N GLN A 429 14.62 17.42 -4.46
CA GLN A 429 14.53 15.95 -4.47
C GLN A 429 15.88 15.29 -4.77
N SER A 430 16.65 15.05 -3.71
CA SER A 430 17.80 14.13 -3.74
C SER A 430 17.64 13.11 -2.61
N ASP A 431 17.37 11.85 -2.98
CA ASP A 431 18.01 10.66 -2.41
C ASP A 431 17.33 9.38 -2.93
N LEU A 432 17.53 9.07 -4.22
CA LEU A 432 17.30 7.71 -4.71
C LEU A 432 18.43 6.81 -4.16
N LYS A 433 18.15 6.04 -3.10
CA LYS A 433 19.06 4.99 -2.63
C LYS A 433 19.04 3.82 -3.61
N GLU A 434 20.15 3.58 -4.30
CA GLU A 434 20.39 2.38 -5.09
C GLU A 434 20.27 1.13 -4.20
N SER A 435 19.24 0.31 -4.43
CA SER A 435 19.21 -1.07 -3.96
C SER A 435 19.26 -2.00 -5.16
N SER A 436 20.46 -2.43 -5.58
CA SER A 436 20.57 -3.54 -6.54
C SER A 436 21.80 -4.42 -6.28
N ASN A 437 21.58 -5.73 -6.35
CA ASN A 437 22.64 -6.74 -6.40
C ASN A 437 23.34 -6.63 -7.76
N LYS A 438 24.67 -6.73 -7.82
CA LYS A 438 25.44 -6.61 -9.07
C LYS A 438 25.73 -8.00 -9.66
N ILE A 439 25.16 -8.34 -10.81
CA ILE A 439 25.42 -9.64 -11.47
C ILE A 439 26.17 -9.41 -12.78
N THR A 440 27.20 -10.23 -13.05
CA THR A 440 27.99 -10.21 -14.29
C THR A 440 28.09 -11.61 -14.89
N PHE A 441 27.95 -11.73 -16.20
CA PHE A 441 28.06 -13.02 -16.90
C PHE A 441 29.43 -13.15 -17.58
N ASP A 442 30.08 -14.32 -17.46
CA ASP A 442 31.30 -14.63 -18.20
C ASP A 442 30.99 -15.66 -19.29
N CYS A 443 30.97 -15.18 -20.54
CA CYS A 443 30.59 -15.93 -21.74
C CYS A 443 31.53 -17.10 -22.06
N SER A 444 32.71 -17.17 -21.44
CA SER A 444 33.75 -18.14 -21.84
C SER A 444 33.54 -19.56 -21.28
N CYS A 445 32.68 -19.76 -20.27
CA CYS A 445 32.65 -21.02 -19.50
C CYS A 445 31.27 -21.53 -19.06
N SER A 446 30.15 -20.95 -19.52
CA SER A 446 28.80 -21.25 -18.95
C SER A 446 28.69 -20.98 -17.44
N ILE A 447 29.44 -19.98 -16.95
CA ILE A 447 29.50 -19.61 -15.53
C ILE A 447 28.79 -18.26 -15.32
N LEU A 448 27.71 -18.28 -14.55
CA LEU A 448 27.02 -17.09 -14.07
C LEU A 448 27.73 -16.57 -12.81
N CYS A 449 28.24 -15.33 -12.84
CA CYS A 449 28.84 -14.69 -11.66
C CYS A 449 27.86 -13.74 -10.98
N ILE A 450 27.46 -14.03 -9.74
CA ILE A 450 26.45 -13.26 -9.00
C ILE A 450 27.11 -12.58 -7.80
N HIS A 451 27.07 -11.24 -7.70
CA HIS A 451 27.35 -10.55 -6.44
C HIS A 451 26.05 -10.27 -5.69
N ALA A 452 25.79 -11.04 -4.64
CA ALA A 452 24.58 -10.93 -3.83
C ALA A 452 24.85 -10.18 -2.52
N ASN A 453 23.98 -9.24 -2.16
CA ASN A 453 24.06 -8.48 -0.91
C ASN A 453 23.55 -9.30 0.31
N SER A 454 22.90 -10.43 0.07
CA SER A 454 22.47 -11.42 1.07
C SER A 454 22.52 -12.85 0.50
N SER A 455 22.54 -13.87 1.36
CA SER A 455 22.51 -15.27 0.93
C SER A 455 21.08 -15.70 0.56
N ILE A 456 20.91 -16.35 -0.59
CA ILE A 456 19.63 -16.79 -1.18
C ILE A 456 19.73 -18.30 -1.49
N SER A 457 18.73 -19.09 -1.09
CA SER A 457 18.57 -20.48 -1.53
C SER A 457 17.22 -20.61 -2.23
N LYS A 458 17.21 -20.48 -3.56
CA LYS A 458 15.99 -20.51 -4.39
C LYS A 458 16.28 -21.08 -5.78
N ASN A 459 15.23 -21.47 -6.49
CA ASN A 459 15.34 -21.83 -7.91
C ASN A 459 15.64 -20.58 -8.74
N VAL A 460 16.30 -20.77 -9.89
CA VAL A 460 16.64 -19.71 -10.84
C VAL A 460 16.12 -20.11 -12.22
N TYR A 461 15.26 -19.31 -12.84
CA TYR A 461 14.69 -19.55 -14.16
C TYR A 461 15.27 -18.58 -15.19
N PHE A 462 15.43 -19.04 -16.43
CA PHE A 462 15.95 -18.26 -17.55
C PHE A 462 14.88 -18.17 -18.64
N TYR A 463 14.65 -16.97 -19.13
CA TYR A 463 13.69 -16.68 -20.21
C TYR A 463 14.44 -16.00 -21.36
N ASP A 464 14.06 -16.27 -22.61
CA ASP A 464 14.57 -15.52 -23.77
C ASP A 464 13.81 -14.19 -23.95
N VAL A 465 14.21 -13.38 -24.94
CA VAL A 465 13.55 -12.10 -25.26
C VAL A 465 12.07 -12.22 -25.64
N SER A 466 11.59 -13.43 -25.92
CA SER A 466 10.18 -13.69 -26.23
C SER A 466 9.42 -14.26 -25.03
N GLY A 467 9.94 -14.11 -23.80
CA GLY A 467 9.27 -14.57 -22.58
C GLY A 467 9.27 -16.10 -22.40
N ARG A 468 9.79 -16.86 -23.37
CA ARG A 468 9.85 -18.33 -23.29
C ARG A 468 10.93 -18.77 -22.30
N ARG A 469 10.56 -19.63 -21.35
CA ARG A 469 11.53 -20.26 -20.45
C ARG A 469 12.50 -21.16 -21.23
N VAL A 470 13.78 -20.80 -21.22
CA VAL A 470 14.88 -21.49 -21.90
C VAL A 470 15.80 -22.27 -20.96
N GLY A 471 15.65 -22.13 -19.63
CA GLY A 471 16.45 -22.88 -18.67
C GLY A 471 16.01 -22.72 -17.21
N GLU A 472 16.50 -23.60 -16.32
CA GLU A 472 16.30 -23.51 -14.88
C GLU A 472 17.45 -24.13 -14.06
N ILE A 473 17.74 -23.57 -12.89
CA ILE A 473 18.64 -24.11 -11.87
C ILE A 473 17.81 -24.36 -10.61
N ASN A 474 17.65 -25.63 -10.26
CA ASN A 474 16.91 -26.02 -9.07
C ASN A 474 17.83 -26.00 -7.83
N GLY A 475 17.38 -25.33 -6.76
CA GLY A 475 18.09 -25.30 -5.48
C GLY A 475 19.42 -24.54 -5.50
N ALA A 476 19.52 -23.42 -6.20
CA ALA A 476 20.75 -22.62 -6.22
C ALA A 476 21.03 -22.01 -4.85
N GLU A 477 22.20 -22.31 -4.27
CA GLU A 477 22.72 -21.65 -3.07
C GLU A 477 23.64 -20.49 -3.48
N ILE A 478 23.13 -19.26 -3.36
CA ILE A 478 23.86 -18.03 -3.60
C ILE A 478 24.22 -17.47 -2.23
N HIS A 479 25.50 -17.34 -1.89
CA HIS A 479 25.92 -16.74 -0.64
C HIS A 479 26.07 -15.22 -0.76
N LYS A 480 26.04 -14.49 0.35
CA LYS A 480 26.42 -13.08 0.35
C LYS A 480 27.85 -12.91 -0.20
N GLY A 481 28.03 -12.02 -1.18
CA GLY A 481 29.28 -11.81 -1.91
C GLY A 481 29.24 -12.39 -3.33
N SER A 482 30.42 -12.62 -3.91
CA SER A 482 30.56 -13.12 -5.28
C SER A 482 30.42 -14.64 -5.35
N ASN A 483 29.49 -15.12 -6.16
CA ASN A 483 29.21 -16.53 -6.40
C ASN A 483 29.44 -16.86 -7.86
N LYS A 484 29.75 -18.13 -8.14
CA LYS A 484 29.84 -18.68 -9.48
C LYS A 484 28.92 -19.87 -9.58
N ILE A 485 27.98 -19.83 -10.51
CA ILE A 485 27.03 -20.92 -10.75
C ILE A 485 27.30 -21.50 -12.14
N ASN A 486 27.49 -22.82 -12.21
CA ASN A 486 27.60 -23.52 -13.48
C ASN A 486 26.20 -23.75 -14.05
N LEU A 487 26.00 -23.34 -15.31
CA LEU A 487 24.79 -23.69 -16.04
C LEU A 487 24.95 -25.08 -16.66
N ASN A 488 23.95 -25.94 -16.45
CA ASN A 488 23.91 -27.28 -17.05
C ASN A 488 23.43 -27.29 -18.52
N TYR A 489 23.15 -26.11 -19.09
CA TYR A 489 22.67 -25.92 -20.46
C TYR A 489 23.41 -24.75 -21.12
N LEU A 490 23.68 -24.90 -22.42
CA LEU A 490 24.25 -23.86 -23.27
C LEU A 490 23.13 -22.93 -23.73
N LEU A 491 23.17 -21.68 -23.29
CA LEU A 491 22.34 -20.60 -23.84
C LEU A 491 23.03 -20.06 -25.09
N SER A 492 22.26 -19.79 -26.14
CA SER A 492 22.78 -19.13 -27.35
C SER A 492 23.17 -17.68 -27.05
N PRO A 493 24.02 -17.05 -27.86
CA PRO A 493 24.21 -15.59 -27.82
C PRO A 493 22.85 -14.89 -28.00
N GLY A 494 22.56 -13.90 -27.17
CA GLY A 494 21.24 -13.28 -27.09
C GLY A 494 20.94 -12.64 -25.74
N VAL A 495 19.77 -12.03 -25.63
CA VAL A 495 19.30 -11.44 -24.37
C VAL A 495 18.43 -12.45 -23.62
N TYR A 496 18.66 -12.57 -22.33
CA TYR A 496 17.95 -13.49 -21.44
C TYR A 496 17.52 -12.78 -20.17
N PHE A 497 16.42 -13.23 -19.58
CA PHE A 497 15.95 -12.75 -18.29
C PHE A 497 16.11 -13.85 -17.24
N ILE A 498 16.74 -13.53 -16.12
CA ILE A 498 16.82 -14.45 -14.97
C ILE A 498 15.76 -14.07 -13.94
N ARG A 499 15.00 -15.06 -13.43
CA ARG A 499 14.11 -14.94 -12.28
C ARG A 499 14.58 -15.85 -11.14
N SER A 500 14.54 -15.41 -9.87
CA SER A 500 14.77 -16.32 -8.74
C SER A 500 13.68 -16.22 -7.66
N GLY A 501 12.75 -17.19 -7.68
CA GLY A 501 11.54 -17.14 -6.85
C GLY A 501 10.75 -15.83 -7.04
N ASP A 502 10.38 -15.19 -5.93
CA ASP A 502 9.60 -13.93 -5.89
C ASP A 502 10.42 -12.67 -6.19
N PHE A 503 11.68 -12.78 -6.61
CA PHE A 503 12.52 -11.62 -6.85
C PHE A 503 13.37 -11.69 -8.12
N THR A 504 13.42 -10.50 -8.74
CA THR A 504 14.35 -9.99 -9.75
C THR A 504 14.29 -10.67 -11.10
N ILE A 505 13.80 -9.94 -12.10
CA ILE A 505 14.03 -10.19 -13.53
C ILE A 505 15.33 -9.43 -13.90
N LEU A 506 16.39 -10.16 -14.27
CA LEU A 506 17.67 -9.56 -14.70
C LEU A 506 17.95 -9.84 -16.15
N LYS A 507 18.12 -8.79 -16.96
CA LYS A 507 18.55 -8.89 -18.35
C LYS A 507 20.04 -9.24 -18.43
N ILE A 508 20.38 -10.35 -19.07
CA ILE A 508 21.73 -10.78 -19.40
C ILE A 508 21.88 -10.78 -20.91
N THR A 509 22.88 -10.06 -21.41
CA THR A 509 23.27 -10.13 -22.82
C THR A 509 24.43 -11.10 -22.96
N LEU A 510 24.18 -12.24 -23.59
CA LEU A 510 25.19 -13.20 -24.03
C LEU A 510 25.76 -12.72 -25.36
N LEU A 511 27.03 -12.32 -25.34
CA LEU A 511 27.80 -11.98 -26.53
C LEU A 511 28.55 -13.22 -27.03
N ASP A 512 28.81 -13.26 -28.34
CA ASP A 512 29.56 -14.33 -29.02
C ASP A 512 30.95 -14.61 -28.43
#